data_AF-A0AAE1PT92-F1
#
_entry.id   AF-A0AAE1PT92-F1
#
_cell.length_a   1.000
_cell.length_b   1.000
_cell.length_c   1.000
_cell.angle_alpha   90.00
_cell.angle_beta   90.00
_cell.angle_gamma   90.00
#
_symmetry.space_group_name_H-M   'P 1'
#
loop_
_entity.id
_entity.type
_entity.pdbx_description
1 polymer ?
#
loop_
_entity_poly.entity_id
_entity_poly.type
_entity_poly.pdbx_seq_one_letter_code
_entity_poly.pdbx_strand_id
1 'polypeptide(L)'
;MSVLVEHSILGSAERGSIIVQEGDNLRLECNSAGLVGSGLDLVEGLAYDWITGNLYWVNSRLNAMEVSRRDGSGRMVLLNNNISQPRGLSIDPFKGARWLFWTDWGENPRIERVNMSGQNRSVIIGAKIFWPNGLTVLTGSHYLLHPHSLSIFEDNVYWTDCQLNRVFSAHKFRGDSETVVSHLVSQPLSIHVHHPVLQPSETNPCASNPCVHICLLNHPAVYTVYMPL
;
A
#
# COMPACT_ATOMS: atom_id res chain seq x y z
N MET A 1 2.95 -10.00 17.65
CA MET A 1 2.13 -9.23 16.69
C MET A 1 0.81 -9.96 16.52
N SER A 2 -0.32 -9.26 16.46
CA SER A 2 -1.64 -9.90 16.29
C SER A 2 -2.33 -9.30 15.07
N VAL A 3 -2.79 -10.13 14.13
CA VAL A 3 -3.57 -9.68 12.98
C VAL A 3 -5.01 -10.08 13.23
N LEU A 4 -5.90 -9.10 13.32
CA LEU A 4 -7.32 -9.31 13.54
C LEU A 4 -8.03 -9.39 12.20
N VAL A 5 -8.82 -10.45 12.00
CA VAL A 5 -9.57 -10.68 10.78
C VAL A 5 -11.04 -10.82 11.16
N GLU A 6 -11.89 -9.96 10.59
CA GLU A 6 -13.33 -9.96 10.88
C GLU A 6 -14.10 -10.76 9.83
N HIS A 7 -14.98 -11.64 10.30
CA HIS A 7 -15.88 -12.44 9.48
C HIS A 7 -17.23 -11.74 9.30
N SER A 8 -17.88 -11.92 8.15
CA SER A 8 -19.35 -11.93 8.09
C SER A 8 -19.84 -13.29 8.62
N ILE A 9 -20.77 -13.35 9.56
CA ILE A 9 -22.21 -13.55 9.30
C ILE A 9 -22.96 -13.48 10.65
N LEU A 10 -24.19 -12.94 10.60
CA LEU A 10 -25.32 -13.12 11.52
C LEU A 10 -25.12 -14.14 12.67
N GLY A 11 -24.96 -13.63 13.89
CA GLY A 11 -25.41 -14.30 15.11
C GLY A 11 -24.72 -15.61 15.50
N SER A 12 -23.43 -15.60 15.82
CA SER A 12 -22.90 -16.21 17.06
C SER A 12 -21.41 -15.89 17.18
N ALA A 13 -21.01 -15.40 18.35
CA ALA A 13 -19.65 -15.03 18.65
C ALA A 13 -18.87 -16.26 19.15
N GLU A 14 -18.11 -16.91 18.28
CA GLU A 14 -16.95 -17.68 18.73
C GLU A 14 -15.68 -16.98 18.24
N ARG A 15 -15.01 -16.32 19.19
CA ARG A 15 -13.80 -15.52 18.97
C ARG A 15 -12.60 -16.45 18.75
N GLY A 16 -12.28 -16.73 17.49
CA GLY A 16 -10.99 -17.29 17.09
C GLY A 16 -10.01 -16.17 16.75
N SER A 17 -9.06 -15.86 17.64
CA SER A 17 -7.92 -15.00 17.33
C SER A 17 -6.74 -15.87 16.92
N ILE A 18 -6.15 -15.60 15.75
CA ILE A 18 -4.95 -16.31 15.29
C ILE A 18 -3.73 -15.45 15.65
N ILE A 19 -2.79 -16.04 16.40
CA ILE A 19 -1.55 -15.41 16.87
C ILE A 19 -0.40 -15.96 16.03
N VAL A 20 0.38 -15.10 15.38
CA VAL A 20 1.60 -15.47 14.63
C VAL A 20 2.78 -14.67 15.19
N GLN A 21 3.92 -15.33 15.43
CA GLN A 21 5.12 -14.75 16.02
C GLN A 21 6.36 -15.26 15.29
N GLU A 22 7.23 -14.35 14.83
CA GLU A 22 8.58 -14.68 14.34
C GLU A 22 9.51 -13.47 14.52
N GLY A 23 10.82 -13.71 14.70
CA GLY A 23 11.84 -12.68 14.90
C GLY A 23 13.12 -12.97 14.11
N ASP A 24 13.78 -11.92 13.62
CA ASP A 24 15.22 -11.62 13.77
C ASP A 24 15.61 -10.35 12.98
N ASN A 25 16.62 -9.63 13.48
CA ASN A 25 17.05 -8.30 13.05
C ASN A 25 17.85 -8.31 11.71
N LEU A 26 17.49 -7.43 10.77
CA LEU A 26 18.32 -7.09 9.59
C LEU A 26 18.75 -5.62 9.61
N ARG A 27 20.06 -5.39 9.44
CA ARG A 27 20.74 -4.09 9.47
C ARG A 27 21.10 -3.68 8.04
N LEU A 28 20.61 -2.53 7.58
CA LEU A 28 20.90 -1.98 6.24
C LEU A 28 22.00 -0.91 6.33
N GLU A 29 23.07 -1.07 5.56
CA GLU A 29 24.12 -0.05 5.37
C GLU A 29 23.84 0.77 4.10
N CYS A 30 23.78 2.10 4.24
CA CYS A 30 23.60 3.04 3.14
C CYS A 30 24.97 3.62 2.71
N ASN A 31 25.48 3.22 1.55
CA ASN A 31 26.54 3.95 0.86
C ASN A 31 25.93 4.87 -0.20
N SER A 32 25.98 6.17 0.04
CA SER A 32 25.37 7.21 -0.80
C SER A 32 26.31 7.66 -1.93
N ALA A 33 26.26 6.98 -3.08
CA ALA A 33 26.68 7.55 -4.35
C ALA A 33 25.44 8.12 -5.06
N GLY A 34 25.41 9.44 -5.29
CA GLY A 34 24.27 10.10 -5.95
C GLY A 34 24.11 9.61 -7.39
N LEU A 35 22.95 9.04 -7.71
CA LEU A 35 22.69 8.38 -9.01
C LEU A 35 22.17 9.34 -10.09
N VAL A 36 21.40 10.37 -9.72
CA VAL A 36 20.87 11.41 -10.63
C VAL A 36 20.81 12.75 -9.88
N GLY A 37 21.50 13.78 -10.38
CA GLY A 37 21.75 15.03 -9.62
C GLY A 37 21.14 16.31 -10.19
N SER A 38 20.54 16.30 -11.38
CA SER A 38 20.06 17.53 -12.05
C SER A 38 18.70 17.35 -12.74
N GLY A 39 17.84 18.37 -12.70
CA GLY A 39 16.54 18.37 -13.37
C GLY A 39 15.49 17.44 -12.75
N LEU A 40 15.61 17.10 -11.46
CA LEU A 40 14.61 16.35 -10.69
C LEU A 40 13.76 17.33 -9.88
N ASP A 41 12.78 17.94 -10.55
CA ASP A 41 11.95 18.96 -9.93
C ASP A 41 10.66 18.32 -9.37
N LEU A 42 10.62 17.97 -8.08
CA LEU A 42 9.48 17.30 -7.41
C LEU A 42 9.13 15.91 -7.98
N VAL A 43 10.06 14.96 -7.80
CA VAL A 43 9.82 13.54 -8.07
C VAL A 43 8.96 12.94 -6.96
N GLU A 44 7.75 12.48 -7.29
CA GLU A 44 6.81 11.93 -6.31
C GLU A 44 6.78 10.40 -6.29
N GLY A 45 7.17 9.74 -7.39
CA GLY A 45 7.16 8.28 -7.52
C GLY A 45 8.34 7.77 -8.34
N LEU A 46 8.88 6.62 -7.92
CA LEU A 46 10.04 5.95 -8.51
C LEU A 46 9.78 4.45 -8.55
N ALA A 47 10.14 3.80 -9.64
CA ALA A 47 10.11 2.35 -9.81
C ALA A 47 11.40 1.86 -10.47
N TYR A 48 11.92 0.72 -10.02
CA TYR A 48 13.13 0.11 -10.54
C TYR A 48 12.81 -1.18 -11.29
N ASP A 49 13.16 -1.25 -12.57
CA ASP A 49 13.08 -2.48 -13.37
C ASP A 49 14.36 -3.30 -13.16
N TRP A 50 14.24 -4.36 -12.37
CA TRP A 50 15.33 -5.30 -12.07
C TRP A 50 15.67 -6.24 -13.24
N ILE A 51 14.81 -6.34 -14.27
CA ILE A 51 15.06 -7.17 -15.46
C ILE A 51 16.00 -6.44 -16.42
N THR A 52 15.74 -5.16 -16.70
CA THR A 52 16.56 -4.38 -17.66
C THR A 52 17.56 -3.44 -16.98
N GLY A 53 17.44 -3.21 -15.67
CA GLY A 53 18.29 -2.29 -14.92
C GLY A 53 17.95 -0.80 -15.14
N ASN A 54 16.70 -0.50 -15.48
CA ASN A 54 16.21 0.87 -15.71
C ASN A 54 15.49 1.43 -14.49
N LEU A 55 15.60 2.74 -14.29
CA LEU A 55 14.86 3.51 -13.30
C LEU A 55 13.77 4.31 -14.03
N TYR A 56 12.55 4.23 -13.52
CA TYR A 56 11.40 4.99 -14.00
C TYR A 56 10.95 5.92 -12.89
N TRP A 57 10.65 7.18 -13.20
CA TRP A 57 10.09 8.10 -12.21
C TRP A 57 9.06 9.01 -12.84
N VAL A 58 8.21 9.55 -11.97
CA VAL A 58 7.25 10.60 -12.33
C VAL A 58 7.66 11.91 -11.70
N ASN A 59 7.48 12.98 -12.47
CA ASN A 59 7.78 14.33 -12.09
C ASN A 59 6.50 15.17 -12.21
N SER A 60 6.00 15.66 -11.08
CA SER A 60 4.74 16.39 -11.02
C SER A 60 4.84 17.87 -11.36
N ARG A 61 6.05 18.44 -11.44
CA ARG A 61 6.25 19.81 -11.94
C ARG A 61 6.43 19.83 -13.46
N LEU A 62 7.13 18.84 -13.99
CA LEU A 62 7.39 18.69 -15.43
C LEU A 62 6.26 17.97 -16.15
N ASN A 63 5.25 17.48 -15.42
CA ASN A 63 4.09 16.77 -15.96
C ASN A 63 4.52 15.59 -16.85
N ALA A 64 5.56 14.89 -16.41
CA ALA A 64 6.26 13.92 -17.22
C ALA A 64 6.65 12.68 -16.43
N MET A 65 6.73 11.58 -17.16
CA MET A 65 7.32 10.34 -16.72
C MET A 65 8.59 10.12 -17.52
N GLU A 66 9.66 9.78 -16.81
CA GLU A 66 10.98 9.66 -17.37
C GLU A 66 11.59 8.31 -17.02
N VAL A 67 12.57 7.92 -17.81
CA VAL A 67 13.34 6.69 -17.63
C VAL A 67 14.82 6.98 -17.81
N SER A 68 15.68 6.35 -17.03
CA SER A 68 17.12 6.25 -17.30
C SER A 68 17.63 4.88 -16.94
N ARG A 69 18.88 4.59 -17.30
CA ARG A 69 19.61 3.46 -16.73
C ARG A 69 19.90 3.70 -15.24
N ARG A 70 20.25 2.64 -14.52
CA ARG A 70 20.66 2.69 -13.10
C ARG A 70 21.84 3.62 -12.80
N ASP A 71 22.68 3.90 -13.80
CA ASP A 71 23.83 4.81 -13.70
C ASP A 71 23.50 6.26 -14.07
N GLY A 72 22.22 6.57 -14.29
CA GLY A 72 21.72 7.89 -14.71
C GLY A 72 21.91 8.19 -16.20
N SER A 73 22.59 7.33 -16.96
CA SER A 73 22.79 7.53 -18.39
C SER A 73 21.54 7.18 -19.21
N GLY A 74 21.45 7.72 -20.43
CA GLY A 74 20.33 7.42 -21.34
C GLY A 74 18.96 7.92 -20.85
N ARG A 75 18.94 9.01 -20.05
CA ARG A 75 17.71 9.65 -19.59
C ARG A 75 16.84 10.09 -20.77
N MET A 76 15.57 9.71 -20.74
CA MET A 76 14.58 10.04 -21.76
C MET A 76 13.22 10.29 -21.11
N VAL A 77 12.44 11.21 -21.69
CA VAL A 77 11.02 11.38 -21.36
C VAL A 77 10.22 10.27 -22.02
N LEU A 78 9.57 9.42 -21.22
CA LEU A 78 8.75 8.31 -21.68
C LEU A 78 7.34 8.78 -22.07
N LEU A 79 6.74 9.63 -21.23
CA LEU A 79 5.42 10.23 -21.45
C LEU A 79 5.41 11.66 -20.90
N ASN A 80 4.78 12.59 -21.61
CA ASN A 80 4.61 13.99 -21.17
C ASN A 80 3.28 14.62 -21.60
N ASN A 81 2.43 13.84 -22.26
CA ASN A 81 1.17 14.30 -22.82
C ASN A 81 0.02 13.91 -21.88
N ASN A 82 -0.90 14.83 -21.60
CA ASN A 82 -2.08 14.56 -20.78
C ASN A 82 -1.69 13.92 -19.42
N ILE A 83 -0.69 14.48 -18.75
CA ILE A 83 -0.27 14.12 -17.40
C ILE A 83 -0.29 15.44 -16.63
N SER A 84 -0.88 15.48 -15.45
CA SER A 84 -1.06 16.72 -14.69
C SER A 84 -0.35 16.66 -13.35
N GLN A 85 -0.69 15.68 -12.50
CA GLN A 85 -0.03 15.51 -11.21
C GLN A 85 0.20 14.02 -10.95
N PRO A 86 1.20 13.44 -11.64
CA PRO A 86 1.55 12.04 -11.46
C PRO A 86 2.24 11.83 -10.10
N ARG A 87 1.81 10.83 -9.35
CA ARG A 87 2.32 10.56 -8.00
C ARG A 87 2.79 9.13 -7.80
N GLY A 88 1.86 8.19 -7.65
CA GLY A 88 2.18 6.78 -7.48
C GLY A 88 2.70 6.19 -8.78
N LEU A 89 3.74 5.38 -8.73
CA LEU A 89 4.33 4.70 -9.88
C LEU A 89 4.69 3.26 -9.49
N SER A 90 4.28 2.30 -10.30
CA SER A 90 4.63 0.88 -10.12
C SER A 90 4.77 0.20 -11.48
N ILE A 91 5.55 -0.89 -11.54
CA ILE A 91 5.82 -1.61 -12.79
C ILE A 91 5.57 -3.11 -12.64
N ASP A 92 5.31 -3.76 -13.77
CA ASP A 92 5.30 -5.22 -13.95
C ASP A 92 6.21 -5.56 -15.15
N PRO A 93 7.51 -5.85 -14.90
CA PRO A 93 8.47 -6.13 -15.95
C PRO A 93 8.42 -7.56 -16.50
N PHE A 94 7.52 -8.42 -16.00
CA PHE A 94 7.48 -9.83 -16.42
C PHE A 94 7.15 -9.96 -17.92
N LYS A 95 7.74 -10.99 -18.56
CA LYS A 95 7.70 -11.17 -20.02
C LYS A 95 6.28 -11.15 -20.62
N GLY A 96 5.27 -11.61 -19.88
CA GLY A 96 3.87 -11.67 -20.31
C GLY A 96 3.03 -10.41 -20.03
N ALA A 97 3.57 -9.44 -19.30
CA ALA A 97 2.85 -8.23 -18.87
C ALA A 97 3.50 -6.96 -19.44
N ARG A 98 4.71 -6.61 -18.96
CA ARG A 98 5.47 -5.42 -19.38
C ARG A 98 4.67 -4.12 -19.26
N TRP A 99 4.01 -3.95 -18.12
CA TRP A 99 3.16 -2.81 -17.83
C TRP A 99 3.82 -1.85 -16.84
N LEU A 100 3.53 -0.58 -17.01
CA LEU A 100 3.81 0.48 -16.05
C LEU A 100 2.46 1.08 -15.65
N PHE A 101 2.28 1.31 -14.37
CA PHE A 101 1.07 1.85 -13.78
C PHE A 101 1.39 3.11 -13.01
N TRP A 102 0.54 4.12 -13.10
CA TRP A 102 0.69 5.33 -12.30
C TRP A 102 -0.65 5.92 -11.90
N THR A 103 -0.61 6.77 -10.87
CA THR A 103 -1.73 7.59 -10.44
C THR A 103 -1.52 9.03 -10.87
N ASP A 104 -2.58 9.67 -11.36
CA ASP A 104 -2.64 11.11 -11.62
C ASP A 104 -3.76 11.68 -10.77
N TRP A 105 -3.49 12.69 -9.97
CA TRP A 105 -4.47 13.34 -9.07
C TRP A 105 -4.82 14.77 -9.50
N GLY A 106 -4.35 15.19 -10.68
CA GLY A 106 -4.54 16.55 -11.20
C GLY A 106 -5.96 16.80 -11.71
N GLU A 107 -6.08 17.55 -12.82
CA GLU A 107 -7.38 18.00 -13.35
C GLU A 107 -8.38 16.88 -13.64
N ASN A 108 -7.88 15.67 -13.95
CA ASN A 108 -8.71 14.50 -14.19
C ASN A 108 -8.14 13.29 -13.42
N PRO A 109 -8.48 13.12 -12.13
CA PRO A 109 -7.90 12.07 -11.30
C PRO A 109 -8.18 10.68 -11.86
N ARG A 110 -7.14 9.85 -11.96
CA ARG A 110 -7.22 8.53 -12.59
C ARG A 110 -6.05 7.62 -12.23
N ILE A 111 -6.25 6.33 -12.46
CA ILE A 111 -5.19 5.33 -12.48
C ILE A 111 -5.06 4.84 -13.91
N GLU A 112 -3.84 4.89 -14.44
CA GLU A 112 -3.54 4.53 -15.82
C GLU A 112 -2.48 3.44 -15.87
N ARG A 113 -2.45 2.75 -17.01
CA ARG A 113 -1.35 1.90 -17.40
C ARG A 113 -0.84 2.23 -18.79
N VAL A 114 0.41 1.92 -19.02
CA VAL A 114 1.07 2.02 -20.31
C VAL A 114 2.04 0.85 -20.44
N ASN A 115 2.32 0.40 -21.66
CA ASN A 115 3.42 -0.52 -21.86
C ASN A 115 4.72 0.13 -21.38
N MET A 116 5.67 -0.64 -20.84
CA MET A 116 6.96 -0.10 -20.40
C MET A 116 7.77 0.59 -21.52
N SER A 117 7.40 0.39 -22.79
CA SER A 117 7.92 1.14 -23.95
C SER A 117 7.28 2.52 -24.17
N GLY A 118 6.26 2.89 -23.40
CA GLY A 118 5.47 4.12 -23.58
C GLY A 118 4.27 3.97 -24.52
N GLN A 119 4.06 2.79 -25.11
CA GLN A 119 2.97 2.52 -26.05
C GLN A 119 1.71 1.95 -25.36
N ASN A 120 0.57 1.95 -26.06
CA ASN A 120 -0.68 1.33 -25.58
C ASN A 120 -1.15 1.82 -24.21
N ARG A 121 -1.10 3.15 -24.01
CA ARG A 121 -1.65 3.81 -22.83
C ARG A 121 -3.15 3.59 -22.72
N SER A 122 -3.63 3.26 -21.52
CA SER A 122 -5.05 3.09 -21.22
C SER A 122 -5.37 3.52 -19.79
N VAL A 123 -6.58 4.05 -19.60
CA VAL A 123 -7.12 4.36 -18.27
C VAL A 123 -7.72 3.09 -17.69
N ILE A 124 -7.33 2.74 -16.46
CA ILE A 124 -7.90 1.61 -15.72
C ILE A 124 -9.07 2.09 -14.87
N ILE A 125 -8.86 3.17 -14.12
CA ILE A 125 -9.89 3.79 -13.27
C ILE A 125 -9.92 5.27 -13.60
N GLY A 126 -11.09 5.75 -14.05
CA GLY A 126 -11.29 7.17 -14.39
C GLY A 126 -12.56 7.78 -13.80
N ALA A 127 -13.23 7.09 -12.88
CA ALA A 127 -14.47 7.55 -12.26
C ALA A 127 -14.44 7.31 -10.75
N LYS A 128 -15.10 8.19 -9.98
CA LYS A 128 -15.23 8.13 -8.51
C LYS A 128 -13.89 8.04 -7.77
N ILE A 129 -12.85 8.64 -8.34
CA ILE A 129 -11.52 8.73 -7.75
C ILE A 129 -11.16 10.21 -7.66
N PHE A 130 -10.59 10.63 -6.52
CA PHE A 130 -10.30 12.03 -6.25
C PHE A 130 -8.81 12.23 -5.96
N TRP A 131 -8.26 11.55 -4.95
CA TRP A 131 -6.84 11.73 -4.54
C TRP A 131 -6.07 10.41 -4.47
N PRO A 132 -5.69 9.81 -5.62
CA PRO A 132 -4.94 8.57 -5.64
C PRO A 132 -3.44 8.78 -5.33
N ASN A 133 -3.04 8.45 -4.10
CA ASN A 133 -1.69 8.74 -3.58
C ASN A 133 -0.68 7.60 -3.75
N GLY A 134 -1.04 6.38 -3.34
CA GLY A 134 -0.15 5.22 -3.36
C GLY A 134 -0.64 4.17 -4.35
N LEU A 135 0.30 3.57 -5.08
CA LEU A 135 0.02 2.48 -6.01
C LEU A 135 1.13 1.44 -5.90
N THR A 136 0.74 0.18 -5.71
CA THR A 136 1.64 -0.97 -5.76
C THR A 136 1.02 -2.04 -6.63
N VAL A 137 1.84 -2.76 -7.39
CA VAL A 137 1.40 -3.85 -8.26
C VAL A 137 1.99 -5.14 -7.71
N LEU A 138 1.11 -6.08 -7.38
CA LEU A 138 1.49 -7.43 -6.99
C LEU A 138 1.48 -8.29 -8.26
N THR A 139 2.66 -8.78 -8.65
CA THR A 139 2.86 -9.58 -9.86
C THR A 139 3.21 -11.01 -9.45
N GLY A 140 2.62 -12.02 -10.09
CA GLY A 140 2.93 -13.44 -9.84
C GLY A 140 1.96 -14.21 -8.93
N SER A 141 0.94 -13.58 -8.34
CA SER A 141 -0.05 -14.29 -7.52
C SER A 141 -1.16 -14.90 -8.38
N HIS A 142 -1.13 -16.22 -8.57
CA HIS A 142 -2.22 -17.00 -9.20
C HIS A 142 -3.52 -17.07 -8.35
N TYR A 143 -3.56 -16.36 -7.21
CA TYR A 143 -4.57 -16.52 -6.17
C TYR A 143 -5.27 -15.22 -5.75
N LEU A 144 -5.11 -14.11 -6.47
CA LEU A 144 -5.92 -12.90 -6.23
C LEU A 144 -7.24 -13.03 -6.99
N LEU A 145 -8.22 -13.71 -6.38
CA LEU A 145 -9.55 -13.90 -6.98
C LEU A 145 -10.50 -12.78 -6.55
N HIS A 146 -10.61 -12.54 -5.25
CA HIS A 146 -11.43 -11.48 -4.67
C HIS A 146 -10.79 -10.89 -3.41
N PRO A 147 -9.70 -10.12 -3.56
CA PRO A 147 -9.13 -9.38 -2.44
C PRO A 147 -10.13 -8.34 -1.92
N HIS A 148 -10.42 -8.34 -0.61
CA HIS A 148 -11.43 -7.44 -0.01
C HIS A 148 -10.83 -6.35 0.87
N SER A 149 -9.87 -6.69 1.74
CA SER A 149 -9.19 -5.74 2.63
C SER A 149 -7.71 -6.04 2.69
N LEU A 150 -6.91 -5.01 2.96
CA LEU A 150 -5.46 -5.11 3.07
C LEU A 150 -4.93 -4.29 4.26
N SER A 151 -3.83 -4.75 4.83
CA SER A 151 -3.09 -4.11 5.90
C SER A 151 -1.59 -4.26 5.66
N ILE A 152 -0.79 -3.35 6.22
CA ILE A 152 0.66 -3.35 6.06
C ILE A 152 1.28 -3.29 7.46
N PHE A 153 2.30 -4.12 7.69
CA PHE A 153 3.12 -4.02 8.89
C PHE A 153 4.50 -4.61 8.63
N GLU A 154 5.52 -3.93 9.17
CA GLU A 154 6.92 -4.21 8.87
C GLU A 154 7.13 -4.32 7.36
N ASP A 155 7.77 -5.40 6.89
CA ASP A 155 8.08 -5.62 5.48
C ASP A 155 7.02 -6.40 4.72
N ASN A 156 5.85 -6.63 5.32
CA ASN A 156 4.81 -7.47 4.74
C ASN A 156 3.50 -6.70 4.50
N VAL A 157 2.86 -7.04 3.39
CA VAL A 157 1.46 -6.72 3.11
C VAL A 157 0.64 -7.96 3.48
N TYR A 158 -0.52 -7.75 4.07
CA TYR A 158 -1.49 -8.76 4.43
C TYR A 158 -2.80 -8.43 3.72
N TRP A 159 -3.48 -9.43 3.15
CA TRP A 159 -4.78 -9.21 2.53
C TRP A 159 -5.73 -10.39 2.73
N THR A 160 -7.02 -10.09 2.70
CA THR A 160 -8.10 -11.08 2.76
C THR A 160 -8.57 -11.41 1.36
N ASP A 161 -8.80 -12.69 1.07
CA ASP A 161 -9.50 -13.13 -0.14
C ASP A 161 -10.76 -13.92 0.26
N CYS A 162 -11.93 -13.37 -0.09
CA CYS A 162 -13.21 -13.94 0.32
C CYS A 162 -13.64 -15.14 -0.55
N GLN A 163 -13.12 -15.26 -1.77
CA GLN A 163 -13.38 -16.40 -2.63
C GLN A 163 -12.55 -17.62 -2.21
N LEU A 164 -11.32 -17.38 -1.76
CA LEU A 164 -10.41 -18.41 -1.29
C LEU A 164 -10.57 -18.76 0.19
N ASN A 165 -11.35 -17.97 0.94
CA ASN A 165 -11.52 -18.10 2.39
C ASN A 165 -10.17 -18.12 3.12
N ARG A 166 -9.29 -17.19 2.75
CA ARG A 166 -7.90 -17.17 3.22
C ARG A 166 -7.42 -15.77 3.48
N VAL A 167 -6.43 -15.70 4.36
CA VAL A 167 -5.60 -14.51 4.56
C VAL A 167 -4.21 -14.81 4.07
N PHE A 168 -3.70 -13.94 3.23
CA PHE A 168 -2.39 -14.05 2.62
C PHE A 168 -1.45 -12.97 3.16
N SER A 169 -0.16 -13.24 3.05
CA SER A 169 0.88 -12.26 3.25
C SER A 169 1.97 -12.42 2.20
N ALA A 170 2.58 -11.30 1.80
CA ALA A 170 3.75 -11.28 0.94
C ALA A 170 4.64 -10.08 1.30
N HIS A 171 5.91 -10.16 0.92
CA HIS A 171 6.88 -9.09 1.15
C HIS A 171 6.49 -7.84 0.34
N LYS A 172 6.25 -6.70 1.02
CA LYS A 172 5.64 -5.48 0.49
C LYS A 172 6.36 -4.87 -0.72
N PHE A 173 7.69 -5.03 -0.79
CA PHE A 173 8.52 -4.45 -1.86
C PHE A 173 8.84 -5.41 -3.00
N ARG A 174 8.80 -6.72 -2.74
CA ARG A 174 9.28 -7.73 -3.69
C ARG A 174 8.11 -8.53 -4.28
N GLY A 175 6.99 -8.61 -3.55
CA GLY A 175 5.86 -9.46 -3.90
C GLY A 175 6.19 -10.95 -3.83
N ASP A 176 7.38 -11.33 -3.38
CA ASP A 176 7.79 -12.70 -3.16
C ASP A 176 7.39 -13.19 -1.76
N SER A 177 7.60 -14.48 -1.51
CA SER A 177 7.27 -15.14 -0.24
C SER A 177 5.78 -15.08 0.12
N GLU A 178 4.90 -15.26 -0.88
CA GLU A 178 3.47 -15.39 -0.62
C GLU A 178 3.20 -16.59 0.30
N THR A 179 2.61 -16.32 1.45
CA THR A 179 2.26 -17.33 2.46
C THR A 179 0.80 -17.18 2.85
N VAL A 180 0.17 -18.31 3.18
CA VAL A 180 -1.16 -18.29 3.76
C VAL A 180 -1.00 -18.11 5.27
N VAL A 181 -1.40 -16.95 5.77
CA VAL A 181 -1.37 -16.60 7.19
C VAL A 181 -2.48 -17.32 7.94
N SER A 182 -3.62 -17.54 7.28
CA SER A 182 -4.71 -18.31 7.86
C SER A 182 -5.55 -19.04 6.81
N HIS A 183 -5.84 -20.30 7.10
CA HIS A 183 -6.72 -21.19 6.33
C HIS A 183 -8.12 -21.37 6.95
N LEU A 184 -8.33 -20.86 8.17
CA LEU A 184 -9.52 -21.19 8.99
C LEU A 184 -10.57 -20.09 8.98
N VAL A 185 -10.46 -19.13 8.05
CA VAL A 185 -11.31 -17.94 8.03
C VAL A 185 -12.27 -18.00 6.85
N SER A 186 -13.54 -18.35 7.10
CA SER A 186 -14.61 -18.29 6.11
C SER A 186 -15.05 -16.85 5.84
N GLN A 187 -15.04 -16.41 4.59
CA GLN A 187 -15.42 -15.06 4.16
C GLN A 187 -14.73 -13.94 4.96
N PRO A 188 -13.38 -13.88 4.93
CA PRO A 188 -12.65 -12.79 5.55
C PRO A 188 -12.99 -11.47 4.85
N LEU A 189 -13.62 -10.54 5.56
CA LEU A 189 -13.94 -9.23 5.03
C LEU A 189 -12.81 -8.24 5.34
N SER A 190 -12.58 -7.97 6.61
CA SER A 190 -11.61 -6.95 7.04
C SER A 190 -10.38 -7.58 7.68
N ILE A 191 -9.24 -6.92 7.53
CA ILE A 191 -7.99 -7.27 8.20
C ILE A 191 -7.35 -6.01 8.80
N HIS A 192 -6.90 -6.11 10.05
CA HIS A 192 -6.20 -5.04 10.75
C HIS A 192 -5.03 -5.58 11.55
N VAL A 193 -3.92 -4.85 11.56
CA VAL A 193 -2.76 -5.20 12.37
C VAL A 193 -2.85 -4.54 13.75
N HIS A 194 -2.82 -5.37 14.78
CA HIS A 194 -2.73 -4.98 16.17
C HIS A 194 -1.31 -5.22 16.70
N HIS A 195 -0.57 -4.14 16.91
CA HIS A 195 0.80 -4.16 17.41
C HIS A 195 1.06 -2.97 18.35
N PRO A 196 1.78 -3.15 19.48
CA PRO A 196 2.10 -2.04 20.40
C PRO A 196 2.84 -0.87 19.75
N VAL A 197 3.60 -1.11 18.68
CA VAL A 197 4.27 -0.04 17.92
C VAL A 197 3.28 0.81 17.12
N LEU A 198 2.18 0.21 16.61
CA LEU A 198 1.13 0.94 15.90
C LEU A 198 0.09 1.54 16.85
N GLN A 199 -0.08 0.92 18.02
CA GLN A 199 -1.05 1.28 19.05
C GLN A 199 -0.32 1.31 20.40
N PRO A 200 0.47 2.38 20.67
CA PRO A 200 1.23 2.49 21.90
C PRO A 200 0.29 2.47 23.10
N SER A 201 0.71 1.76 24.15
CA SER A 201 -0.03 1.71 25.39
C SER A 201 0.12 3.04 26.12
N GLU A 202 -1.00 3.72 26.36
CA GLU A 202 -1.08 4.88 27.22
C GLU A 202 -2.01 4.64 28.40
N THR A 203 -1.78 5.39 29.48
CA THR A 203 -2.66 5.36 30.65
C THR A 203 -4.01 5.93 30.26
N ASN A 204 -5.06 5.12 30.34
CA ASN A 204 -6.42 5.56 30.04
C ASN A 204 -6.90 6.59 31.09
N PRO A 205 -7.10 7.87 30.74
CA PRO A 205 -7.53 8.89 31.69
C PRO A 205 -8.99 8.72 32.15
N CYS A 206 -9.77 7.90 31.44
CA CYS A 206 -11.14 7.55 31.78
C CYS A 206 -11.25 6.37 32.76
N ALA A 207 -10.14 5.71 33.12
CA ALA A 207 -10.16 4.49 33.94
C ALA A 207 -10.76 4.70 35.34
N SER A 208 -10.70 5.92 35.87
CA SER A 208 -11.23 6.29 37.19
C SER A 208 -12.73 6.62 37.19
N ASN A 209 -13.40 6.71 36.03
CA ASN A 209 -14.80 7.12 35.91
C ASN A 209 -15.65 6.05 35.19
N PRO A 210 -15.98 4.91 35.83
CA PRO A 210 -16.72 3.81 35.20
C PRO A 210 -18.24 4.03 35.10
N CYS A 211 -18.82 5.00 35.83
CA CYS A 211 -20.27 5.17 35.99
C CYS A 211 -20.91 6.20 35.04
N VAL A 212 -20.23 6.57 33.96
CA VAL A 212 -20.63 7.64 33.04
C VAL A 212 -20.80 7.06 31.64
N HIS A 213 -21.81 7.52 30.89
CA HIS A 213 -22.29 6.85 29.68
C HIS A 213 -21.19 6.65 28.64
N ILE A 214 -20.45 7.72 28.32
CA ILE A 214 -19.30 7.63 27.44
C ILE A 214 -18.24 8.66 27.83
N CYS A 215 -16.97 8.23 27.85
CA CYS A 215 -15.81 9.08 28.10
C CYS A 215 -14.98 9.13 26.81
N LEU A 216 -14.83 10.32 26.23
CA LEU A 216 -14.12 10.55 24.98
C LEU A 216 -12.89 11.41 25.25
N LEU A 217 -11.74 11.03 24.69
CA LEU A 217 -10.56 11.89 24.68
C LEU A 217 -10.89 13.21 23.97
N ASN A 218 -10.37 14.33 24.49
CA ASN A 218 -10.65 15.66 23.96
C ASN A 218 -9.31 16.43 23.79
N HIS A 219 -9.34 17.58 23.13
CA HIS A 219 -8.23 18.53 23.11
C HIS A 219 -8.81 19.96 23.06
N PRO A 220 -8.42 20.89 23.96
CA PRO A 220 -7.25 20.88 24.85
C PRO A 220 -7.45 20.21 26.23
N ALA A 221 -8.67 19.82 26.59
CA ALA A 221 -8.94 19.07 27.82
C ALA A 221 -8.60 17.58 27.65
N VAL A 222 -8.11 16.87 28.67
CA VAL A 222 -7.65 15.47 28.54
C VAL A 222 -8.76 14.51 28.08
N TYR A 223 -9.99 14.70 28.57
CA TYR A 223 -11.18 13.95 28.14
C TYR A 223 -12.47 14.73 28.46
N THR A 224 -13.57 14.34 27.83
CA THR A 224 -14.94 14.81 28.10
C THR A 224 -15.81 13.61 28.44
N VAL A 225 -16.69 13.79 29.43
CA VAL A 225 -17.63 12.78 29.87
C VAL A 225 -19.05 13.19 29.51
N TYR A 226 -19.82 12.25 28.99
CA TYR A 226 -21.23 12.43 28.68
C TYR A 226 -22.09 11.58 29.61
N MET A 227 -23.21 12.15 30.05
CA MET A 227 -24.25 11.44 30.79
C MET A 227 -25.45 11.21 29.85
N PRO A 228 -26.26 10.16 30.08
CA PRO A 228 -27.51 9.99 29.34
C PRO A 228 -28.45 11.16 29.65
N LEU A 229 -29.28 11.55 28.68
CA LEU A 229 -30.37 12.52 28.87
C LEU A 229 -31.44 11.99 29.83
#